data_AF-W2SH63-F1
#
_entry.id   AF-W2SH63-F1
#
_cell.length_a   1.000
_cell.length_b   1.000
_cell.length_c   1.000
_cell.angle_alpha   90.00
_cell.angle_beta   90.00
_cell.angle_gamma   90.00
#
_symmetry.space_group_name_H-M   'P 1'
#
loop_
_entity.id
_entity.type
_entity.pdbx_description
1 polymer ?
#
loop_
_entity_poly.entity_id
_entity_poly.type
_entity_poly.pdbx_seq_one_letter_code
_entity_poly.pdbx_strand_id
1 'polypeptide(L)'
;MNTYLAMASGTVTTFIVSSFVDNLGRFNMIHIQSSTLSGGVAIGSAANAVLYPSHAVAVGICASFISVIGHAWLSPKLEKRFKLFDTCGVHNLHGIPGILAGIFSIIFALGYEPESYGKTLYHIYPYFEGGPMKGDRNRETQALYQLAGMGTALVMAIFGGLLTGTWVEL
;
A
#
# COMPACT_ATOMS: atom_id res chain seq x y z
N MET A 1 -2.50 16.44 2.32
CA MET A 1 -1.97 16.68 0.96
C MET A 1 -1.41 15.41 0.33
N ASN A 2 -0.53 14.65 1.01
CA ASN A 2 0.09 13.43 0.45
C ASN A 2 -0.91 12.41 -0.12
N THR A 3 -1.98 12.08 0.61
CA THR A 3 -3.03 11.16 0.12
C THR A 3 -3.65 11.63 -1.19
N TYR A 4 -3.96 12.92 -1.29
CA TYR A 4 -4.52 13.51 -2.50
C TYR A 4 -3.56 13.39 -3.69
N LEU A 5 -2.27 13.71 -3.49
CA LEU A 5 -1.26 13.62 -4.54
C LEU A 5 -1.03 12.17 -5.01
N ALA A 6 -1.01 11.21 -4.08
CA ALA A 6 -0.89 9.79 -4.41
C ALA A 6 -2.12 9.28 -5.18
N MET A 7 -3.33 9.69 -4.81
CA MET A 7 -4.55 9.31 -5.54
C MET A 7 -4.63 9.99 -6.92
N ALA A 8 -4.24 11.26 -7.03
CA ALA A 8 -4.25 11.98 -8.30
C ALA A 8 -3.27 11.36 -9.30
N SER A 9 -2.02 11.14 -8.89
CA SER A 9 -1.00 10.48 -9.71
C SER A 9 -1.35 9.02 -10.01
N GLY A 10 -1.93 8.30 -9.05
CA GLY A 10 -2.44 6.95 -9.24
C GLY A 10 -3.59 6.89 -10.26
N THR A 11 -4.49 7.88 -10.24
CA THR A 11 -5.58 7.99 -11.21
C THR A 11 -5.05 8.15 -12.63
N VAL A 12 -4.15 9.11 -12.85
CA VAL A 12 -3.51 9.33 -14.17
C VAL A 12 -2.80 8.07 -14.64
N THR A 13 -2.01 7.44 -13.76
CA THR A 13 -1.30 6.19 -14.06
C THR A 13 -2.26 5.07 -14.42
N THR A 14 -3.37 4.94 -13.70
CA THR A 14 -4.38 3.91 -13.96
C THR A 14 -4.96 4.04 -15.36
N PHE A 15 -5.34 5.25 -15.79
CA PHE A 15 -5.87 5.45 -17.15
C PHE A 15 -4.82 5.13 -18.21
N ILE A 16 -3.58 5.63 -18.04
CA ILE A 16 -2.48 5.38 -18.95
C ILE A 16 -2.21 3.87 -19.10
N VAL A 17 -1.99 3.17 -17.98
CA VAL A 17 -1.67 1.75 -17.99
C VAL A 17 -2.86 0.92 -18.48
N SER A 18 -4.10 1.28 -18.11
CA SER A 18 -5.32 0.59 -18.56
C SER A 18 -5.45 0.62 -20.08
N SER A 19 -5.17 1.76 -20.72
CA SER A 19 -5.13 1.86 -22.19
C SER A 19 -3.97 1.04 -22.77
N PHE A 20 -2.77 1.11 -22.18
CA PHE A 20 -1.61 0.37 -22.67
C PHE A 20 -1.75 -1.15 -22.62
N VAL A 21 -2.48 -1.71 -21.65
CA VAL A 21 -2.66 -3.16 -21.52
C VAL A 21 -3.77 -3.72 -22.42
N ASP A 22 -4.67 -2.88 -22.95
CA ASP A 22 -5.70 -3.28 -23.91
C ASP A 22 -5.15 -3.20 -25.35
N ASN A 23 -5.36 -4.25 -26.15
CA ASN A 23 -4.85 -4.32 -27.53
C ASN A 23 -5.40 -3.22 -28.45
N LEU A 24 -6.53 -2.60 -28.10
CA LEU A 24 -7.18 -1.54 -28.86
C LEU A 24 -7.06 -0.18 -28.17
N GLY A 25 -6.26 -0.08 -27.10
CA GLY A 25 -6.08 1.17 -26.35
C GLY A 25 -7.29 1.59 -25.52
N ARG A 26 -8.29 0.72 -25.30
CA ARG A 26 -9.53 1.07 -24.59
C ARG A 26 -9.34 1.01 -23.09
N PHE A 27 -10.15 1.78 -22.36
CA PHE A 27 -10.16 1.72 -20.89
C PHE A 27 -11.03 0.55 -20.40
N ASN A 28 -10.46 -0.27 -19.52
CA ASN A 28 -11.22 -1.25 -18.75
C ASN A 28 -11.77 -0.62 -17.47
N MET A 29 -13.09 -0.68 -17.28
CA MET A 29 -13.76 -0.08 -16.12
C MET A 29 -13.37 -0.72 -14.79
N ILE A 30 -12.98 -2.00 -14.78
CA ILE A 30 -12.45 -2.67 -13.58
C ILE A 30 -11.18 -1.95 -13.10
N HIS A 31 -10.28 -1.60 -14.02
CA HIS A 31 -9.07 -0.84 -13.69
C HIS A 31 -9.44 0.55 -13.17
N ILE A 32 -10.36 1.26 -13.85
CA ILE A 32 -10.71 2.64 -13.48
C ILE A 32 -11.41 2.73 -12.12
N GLN A 33 -12.35 1.83 -11.83
CA GLN A 33 -13.08 1.85 -10.56
C GLN A 33 -12.24 1.35 -9.38
N SER A 34 -11.27 0.49 -9.65
CA SER A 34 -10.43 -0.14 -8.62
C SER A 34 -9.07 0.55 -8.50
N SER A 35 -8.21 0.43 -9.50
CA SER A 35 -6.80 0.82 -9.42
C SER A 35 -6.54 2.33 -9.21
N THR A 36 -7.51 3.19 -9.53
CA THR A 36 -7.43 4.64 -9.22
C THR A 36 -7.35 4.91 -7.71
N LEU A 37 -7.88 4.01 -6.88
CA LEU A 37 -7.88 4.11 -5.42
C LEU A 37 -6.60 3.53 -4.77
N SER A 38 -5.85 2.68 -5.47
CA SER A 38 -4.71 1.95 -4.92
C SER A 38 -3.57 2.85 -4.42
N GLY A 39 -3.36 4.02 -5.04
CA GLY A 39 -2.41 5.02 -4.54
C GLY A 39 -2.75 5.53 -3.14
N GLY A 40 -4.05 5.67 -2.84
CA GLY A 40 -4.54 6.03 -1.50
C GLY A 40 -4.30 4.92 -0.48
N VAL A 41 -4.45 3.65 -0.88
CA VAL A 41 -4.12 2.49 -0.03
C VAL A 41 -2.62 2.45 0.26
N ALA A 42 -1.77 2.58 -0.76
CA ALA A 42 -0.32 2.45 -0.63
C ALA A 42 0.35 3.58 0.17
N ILE A 43 -0.20 4.79 0.16
CA ILE A 43 0.33 5.90 0.96
C ILE A 43 -0.20 5.89 2.40
N GLY A 44 -1.24 5.11 2.71
CA GLY A 44 -2.04 5.25 3.92
C GLY A 44 -1.24 5.21 5.23
N SER A 45 -0.33 4.25 5.38
CA SER A 45 0.51 4.09 6.57
C SER A 45 1.59 5.16 6.73
N ALA A 46 1.95 5.86 5.66
CA ALA A 46 3.01 6.86 5.63
C ALA A 46 2.50 8.27 5.24
N ALA A 47 1.20 8.48 5.15
CA ALA A 47 0.64 9.72 4.63
C ALA A 47 1.03 10.96 5.47
N ASN A 48 1.22 10.79 6.78
CA ASN A 48 1.73 11.80 7.70
C ASN A 48 3.27 11.81 7.81
N ALA A 49 3.94 10.76 7.35
CA ALA A 49 5.39 10.57 7.45
C ALA A 49 6.15 10.98 6.18
N VAL A 50 5.49 11.12 5.03
CA VAL A 50 6.13 11.55 3.79
C VAL A 50 6.37 13.06 3.81
N LEU A 51 7.64 13.46 3.67
CA LEU A 51 8.07 14.86 3.72
C LEU A 51 7.94 15.58 2.38
N TYR A 52 8.17 14.88 1.26
CA TYR A 52 8.19 15.51 -0.07
C TYR A 52 7.00 15.08 -0.94
N PRO A 53 6.30 16.03 -1.59
CA PRO A 53 5.21 15.75 -2.53
C PRO A 53 5.56 14.76 -3.65
N SER A 54 6.81 14.80 -4.15
CA SER A 54 7.31 13.91 -5.18
C SER A 54 7.28 12.44 -4.76
N HIS A 55 7.56 12.13 -3.50
CA HIS A 55 7.50 10.77 -2.99
C HIS A 55 6.07 10.26 -2.88
N ALA A 56 5.10 11.12 -2.51
CA ALA A 56 3.69 10.76 -2.52
C ALA A 56 3.18 10.45 -3.96
N VAL A 57 3.62 11.25 -4.94
CA VAL A 57 3.34 10.99 -6.36
C VAL A 57 3.96 9.67 -6.82
N ALA A 58 5.21 9.40 -6.47
CA ALA A 58 5.88 8.15 -6.82
C ALA A 58 5.17 6.91 -6.24
N VAL A 59 4.73 6.96 -4.98
CA VAL A 59 3.94 5.89 -4.36
C VAL A 59 2.64 5.65 -5.13
N GLY A 60 1.92 6.72 -5.50
CA GLY A 60 0.69 6.65 -6.28
C GLY A 60 0.89 5.97 -7.64
N ILE A 61 1.93 6.38 -8.38
CA ILE A 61 2.29 5.79 -9.67
C ILE A 61 2.61 4.29 -9.51
N CYS A 62 3.50 3.94 -8.58
CA CYS A 62 3.91 2.55 -8.36
C CYS A 62 2.73 1.65 -7.99
N ALA A 63 1.89 2.09 -7.05
CA ALA A 63 0.76 1.31 -6.57
C ALA A 63 -0.30 1.10 -7.67
N SER A 64 -0.68 2.15 -8.40
CA SER A 64 -1.66 2.06 -9.48
C SER A 64 -1.15 1.27 -10.67
N PHE A 65 0.13 1.40 -11.02
CA PHE A 65 0.74 0.55 -12.04
C PHE A 65 0.61 -0.93 -11.65
N ILE A 66 1.07 -1.31 -10.46
CA ILE A 66 1.02 -2.69 -9.98
C ILE A 66 -0.43 -3.19 -9.90
N SER A 67 -1.36 -2.36 -9.44
CA SER A 67 -2.78 -2.70 -9.35
C SER A 67 -3.39 -3.03 -10.72
N VAL A 68 -3.13 -2.22 -11.75
CA VAL A 68 -3.64 -2.49 -13.11
C VAL A 68 -3.06 -3.77 -13.69
N ILE A 69 -1.75 -3.99 -13.55
CA ILE A 69 -1.08 -5.23 -13.99
C ILE A 69 -1.65 -6.44 -13.23
N GLY A 70 -1.94 -6.26 -11.94
CA GLY A 70 -2.59 -7.26 -11.10
C GLY A 70 -3.95 -7.67 -11.67
N HIS A 71 -4.81 -6.71 -11.98
CA HIS A 71 -6.11 -6.99 -12.60
C HIS A 71 -5.99 -7.63 -13.98
N ALA A 72 -5.09 -7.12 -14.82
CA ALA A 72 -4.94 -7.58 -16.20
C ALA A 72 -4.39 -9.02 -16.28
N TRP A 73 -3.45 -9.39 -15.41
CA TRP A 73 -2.70 -10.64 -15.57
C TRP A 73 -2.55 -11.49 -14.30
N LEU A 74 -2.55 -10.92 -13.10
CA LEU A 74 -2.41 -11.69 -11.87
C LEU A 74 -3.72 -12.39 -11.50
N SER A 75 -4.83 -11.66 -11.42
CA SER A 75 -6.13 -12.23 -11.07
C SER A 75 -6.53 -13.41 -11.96
N PRO A 76 -6.44 -13.32 -13.31
CA PRO A 76 -6.73 -14.47 -14.17
C PRO A 76 -5.80 -15.68 -13.93
N LYS A 77 -4.56 -15.45 -13.52
CA LYS A 77 -3.61 -16.53 -13.20
C LYS A 77 -3.93 -17.19 -11.85
N LEU A 78 -4.25 -16.39 -10.83
CA LEU A 78 -4.66 -16.88 -9.50
C LEU A 78 -5.92 -17.74 -9.60
N GLU A 79 -6.91 -17.29 -10.36
CA GLU A 79 -8.15 -18.03 -10.59
C GLU A 79 -7.88 -19.35 -11.32
N LYS A 80 -7.18 -19.31 -12.45
CA LYS A 80 -6.97 -20.50 -13.30
C LYS A 80 -6.05 -21.55 -12.65
N ARG A 81 -4.99 -21.11 -11.97
CA ARG A 81 -3.92 -22.00 -11.47
C ARG A 81 -4.08 -22.39 -10.01
N PHE A 82 -4.54 -21.47 -9.18
CA PHE A 82 -4.62 -21.65 -7.73
C PHE A 82 -6.07 -21.78 -7.22
N LYS A 83 -7.07 -21.63 -8.10
CA LYS A 83 -8.49 -21.65 -7.73
C LYS A 83 -8.83 -20.60 -6.66
N LEU A 84 -8.10 -19.50 -6.66
CA LEU A 84 -8.34 -18.35 -5.79
C LEU A 84 -9.23 -17.36 -6.55
N PHE A 85 -10.50 -17.32 -6.18
CA PHE A 85 -11.49 -16.44 -6.77
C PHE A 85 -11.52 -15.10 -6.02
N ASP A 86 -11.28 -14.02 -6.74
CA ASP A 86 -11.30 -12.66 -6.21
C ASP A 86 -12.26 -11.80 -7.05
N THR A 87 -13.54 -11.85 -6.70
CA THR A 87 -14.65 -11.25 -7.47
C THR A 87 -14.48 -9.76 -7.72
N CYS A 88 -13.98 -9.03 -6.73
CA CYS A 88 -13.81 -7.58 -6.80
C CYS A 88 -12.35 -7.18 -7.08
N GLY A 89 -11.44 -8.14 -7.22
CA GLY A 89 -10.01 -7.88 -7.34
C GLY A 89 -9.43 -7.16 -6.12
N VAL A 90 -9.94 -7.44 -4.91
CA VAL A 90 -9.46 -6.80 -3.67
C VAL A 90 -8.01 -7.09 -3.38
N HIS A 91 -7.45 -8.19 -3.90
CA HIS A 91 -6.04 -8.47 -3.81
C HIS A 91 -5.21 -7.41 -4.55
N ASN A 92 -5.65 -6.95 -5.72
CA ASN A 92 -4.94 -5.96 -6.53
C ASN A 92 -5.15 -4.52 -6.04
N LEU A 93 -6.26 -4.26 -5.33
CA LEU A 93 -6.57 -2.93 -4.80
C LEU A 93 -6.09 -2.74 -3.35
N HIS A 94 -6.36 -3.72 -2.49
CA HIS A 94 -6.10 -3.63 -1.06
C HIS A 94 -4.89 -4.47 -0.65
N GLY A 95 -4.81 -5.72 -1.10
CA GLY A 95 -3.77 -6.67 -0.70
C GLY A 95 -2.36 -6.20 -1.07
N ILE A 96 -2.06 -6.16 -2.37
CA ILE A 96 -0.73 -5.78 -2.88
C ILE A 96 -0.41 -4.32 -2.53
N PRO A 97 -1.30 -3.33 -2.78
CA PRO A 97 -1.02 -1.95 -2.36
C PRO A 97 -0.86 -1.78 -0.84
N GLY A 98 -1.54 -2.58 -0.02
CA GLY A 98 -1.35 -2.60 1.43
C GLY A 98 0.03 -3.14 1.85
N ILE A 99 0.52 -4.18 1.18
CA ILE A 99 1.90 -4.66 1.37
C ILE A 99 2.91 -3.57 0.94
N LEU A 100 2.66 -2.91 -0.19
CA LEU A 100 3.48 -1.77 -0.62
C LEU A 100 3.46 -0.64 0.41
N ALA A 101 2.33 -0.39 1.08
CA ALA A 101 2.24 0.60 2.15
C ALA A 101 3.18 0.28 3.32
N GLY A 102 3.27 -0.99 3.71
CA GLY A 102 4.22 -1.46 4.72
C GLY A 102 5.67 -1.28 4.26
N ILE A 103 5.99 -1.67 3.03
CA ILE A 103 7.33 -1.51 2.44
C ILE A 103 7.74 -0.04 2.35
N PHE A 104 6.86 0.83 1.83
CA PHE A 104 7.14 2.26 1.74
C PHE A 104 7.29 2.89 3.13
N SER A 105 6.51 2.45 4.13
CA SER A 105 6.69 2.89 5.51
C SER A 105 8.06 2.55 6.08
N ILE A 106 8.59 1.37 5.76
CA ILE A 106 9.96 0.97 6.13
C ILE A 106 10.98 1.85 5.41
N ILE A 107 10.82 2.05 4.10
CA ILE A 107 11.73 2.88 3.29
C ILE A 107 11.77 4.32 3.82
N PHE A 108 10.62 4.92 4.12
CA PHE A 108 10.57 6.29 4.63
C PHE A 108 11.11 6.41 6.05
N ALA A 109 10.84 5.44 6.93
CA ALA A 109 11.39 5.44 8.28
C ALA A 109 12.93 5.36 8.27
N LEU A 110 13.53 4.62 7.33
CA LEU A 110 14.98 4.52 7.18
C LEU A 110 15.59 5.69 6.40
N GLY A 111 14.87 6.19 5.40
CA GLY A 111 15.42 7.12 4.40
C GLY A 111 15.34 8.59 4.78
N TYR A 112 14.44 8.98 5.69
CA TYR A 112 14.37 10.35 6.16
C TYR A 112 15.14 10.55 7.45
N GLU A 113 15.93 11.62 7.50
CA GLU A 113 16.62 11.99 8.73
C GLU A 113 15.60 12.55 9.75
N PRO A 114 15.64 12.10 11.02
CA PRO A 114 14.67 12.50 12.06
C PRO A 114 14.52 14.01 12.22
N GLU A 115 15.61 14.76 12.04
CA GLU A 115 15.65 16.22 12.15
C GLU A 115 14.78 16.88 11.08
N SER A 116 14.60 16.23 9.92
CA SER A 116 13.79 16.74 8.80
C SER A 116 12.30 16.79 9.13
N TYR A 117 11.84 15.98 10.09
CA TYR A 117 10.48 16.05 10.62
C TYR A 117 10.29 17.21 11.60
N GLY A 118 11.36 17.68 12.23
CA GLY A 118 11.30 18.69 13.29
C GLY A 118 10.31 18.28 14.40
N LYS A 119 9.41 19.19 14.76
CA LYS A 119 8.45 18.97 15.86
C LYS A 119 7.42 17.88 15.59
N THR A 120 7.19 17.51 14.33
CA THR A 120 6.17 16.50 13.97
C THR A 120 6.66 15.07 14.15
N LEU A 121 7.96 14.85 14.33
CA LEU A 121 8.56 13.52 14.51
C LEU A 121 7.83 12.73 15.61
N TYR A 122 7.67 13.33 16.78
CA TYR A 122 7.05 12.67 17.94
C TYR A 122 5.53 12.55 17.85
N HIS A 123 4.89 13.26 16.91
CA HIS A 123 3.48 13.03 16.60
C HIS A 123 3.29 11.82 15.67
N ILE A 124 4.26 11.57 14.77
CA ILE A 124 4.23 10.46 13.82
C ILE A 124 4.78 9.18 14.47
N TYR A 125 5.87 9.30 15.23
CA TYR A 125 6.55 8.23 15.95
C TYR A 125 6.68 8.59 17.45
N PRO A 126 5.63 8.38 18.27
CA PRO A 126 5.63 8.80 19.68
C PRO A 126 6.72 8.16 20.53
N TYR A 127 7.16 6.95 20.18
CA TYR A 127 8.20 6.19 20.87
C TYR A 127 9.61 6.44 20.30
N PHE A 128 9.79 7.45 19.46
CA PHE A 128 11.12 7.83 18.98
C PHE A 128 11.97 8.37 20.14
N GLU A 129 13.27 8.07 20.12
CA GLU A 129 14.22 8.52 21.13
C GLU A 129 14.22 10.04 21.28
N GLY A 130 14.26 10.53 22.51
CA GLY A 130 14.18 11.97 22.81
C GLY A 130 12.76 12.55 22.81
N GLY A 131 11.74 11.72 22.57
CA GLY A 131 10.34 12.11 22.58
C GLY A 131 9.68 12.17 23.96
N PRO A 132 8.47 12.77 24.06
CA PRO A 132 7.75 12.96 25.33
C PRO A 132 7.35 11.64 26.02
N MET A 133 7.22 10.55 25.25
CA MET A 133 6.86 9.22 25.78
C MET A 133 8.07 8.43 26.31
N LYS A 134 9.27 9.04 26.37
CA LYS A 134 10.53 8.38 26.80
C LYS A 134 10.78 7.06 26.06
N GLY A 135 10.49 7.03 24.76
CA GLY A 135 10.80 5.89 23.92
C GLY A 135 12.30 5.78 23.62
N ASP A 136 12.70 4.63 23.11
CA ASP A 136 14.07 4.22 22.81
C ASP A 136 14.27 3.85 21.33
N ARG A 137 13.31 4.20 20.47
CA ARG A 137 13.35 3.82 19.06
C ARG A 137 14.15 4.84 18.26
N ASN A 138 15.13 4.33 17.51
CA ASN A 138 15.73 5.06 16.41
C ASN A 138 15.05 4.65 15.07
N ARG A 139 15.56 5.19 13.96
CA ARG A 139 15.06 4.89 12.60
C ARG A 139 15.06 3.40 12.23
N GLU A 140 16.10 2.66 12.63
CA GLU A 140 16.21 1.23 12.35
C GLU A 140 15.20 0.42 13.15
N THR A 141 15.11 0.70 14.46
CA THR A 141 14.13 0.06 15.33
C THR A 141 12.71 0.39 14.89
N GLN A 142 12.42 1.63 14.50
CA GLN A 142 11.12 2.04 14.00
C GLN A 142 10.76 1.30 12.70
N ALA A 143 11.72 1.10 11.80
CA ALA A 143 11.53 0.30 10.59
C ALA A 143 11.24 -1.18 10.89
N LEU A 144 11.95 -1.77 11.87
CA LEU A 144 11.66 -3.13 12.35
C LEU A 144 10.24 -3.25 12.92
N TYR A 145 9.76 -2.25 13.65
CA TYR A 145 8.37 -2.23 14.13
C TYR A 145 7.36 -2.14 12.99
N GLN A 146 7.64 -1.39 11.91
CA GLN A 146 6.78 -1.37 10.72
C GLN A 146 6.74 -2.73 10.03
N LEU A 147 7.89 -3.40 9.92
CA LEU A 147 7.99 -4.76 9.38
C LEU A 147 7.21 -5.77 10.25
N ALA A 148 7.39 -5.70 11.56
CA ALA A 148 6.68 -6.56 12.52
C ALA A 148 5.17 -6.33 12.46
N GLY A 149 4.73 -5.07 12.36
CA GLY A 149 3.32 -4.71 12.20
C GLY A 149 2.72 -5.28 10.92
N MET A 150 3.41 -5.13 9.78
CA MET A 150 3.00 -5.72 8.50
C MET A 150 2.92 -7.26 8.59
N GLY A 151 3.93 -7.90 9.17
CA GLY A 151 3.95 -9.36 9.36
C GLY A 151 2.79 -9.84 10.25
N THR A 152 2.53 -9.13 11.35
CA THR A 152 1.43 -9.44 12.27
C THR A 152 0.08 -9.32 11.56
N ALA A 153 -0.14 -8.26 10.78
CA ALA A 153 -1.37 -8.08 10.02
C ALA A 153 -1.58 -9.21 9.00
N LEU A 154 -0.54 -9.62 8.28
CA LEU A 154 -0.62 -10.71 7.30
C LEU A 154 -0.92 -12.06 7.96
N VAL A 155 -0.23 -12.38 9.07
CA VAL A 155 -0.47 -13.61 9.83
C VAL A 155 -1.91 -13.64 10.32
N MET A 156 -2.38 -12.58 10.98
CA MET A 156 -3.75 -12.51 11.48
C MET A 156 -4.79 -12.60 10.36
N ALA A 157 -4.55 -11.96 9.21
CA ALA A 157 -5.46 -12.02 8.07
C ALA A 157 -5.57 -13.43 7.47
N ILE A 158 -4.44 -14.14 7.31
CA ILE A 158 -4.43 -15.49 6.74
C ILE A 158 -5.09 -16.49 7.70
N PHE A 159 -4.66 -16.52 8.97
CA PHE A 159 -5.21 -17.45 9.95
C PHE A 159 -6.69 -17.16 10.23
N GLY A 160 -7.05 -15.89 10.42
CA GLY A 160 -8.45 -15.49 10.64
C GLY A 160 -9.33 -15.79 9.44
N GLY A 161 -8.83 -15.55 8.22
CA GLY A 161 -9.55 -15.86 6.98
C GLY A 161 -9.77 -17.36 6.78
N LEU A 162 -8.75 -18.19 7.01
CA LEU A 162 -8.87 -19.65 6.92
C LEU A 162 -9.88 -20.21 7.93
N LEU A 163 -9.78 -19.81 9.20
CA LEU A 163 -10.71 -20.25 10.25
C LEU A 163 -12.15 -19.85 9.91
N THR A 164 -12.36 -18.59 9.54
CA THR A 164 -13.70 -18.09 9.18
C THR A 164 -14.25 -18.81 7.95
N GLY A 165 -13.42 -19.02 6.92
CA GLY A 165 -13.79 -19.76 5.72
C GLY A 165 -14.25 -21.17 6.04
N THR A 166 -13.48 -21.92 6.83
CA THR A 166 -13.87 -23.27 7.25
C THR A 166 -15.14 -23.29 8.10
N TRP A 167 -15.39 -22.25 8.90
CA TRP A 167 -16.59 -22.18 9.74
C TRP A 167 -17.87 -21.89 8.94
N VAL A 168 -17.77 -21.06 7.90
CA VAL A 168 -18.91 -20.72 7.03
C VAL A 168 -19.25 -21.85 6.05
N GLU A 169 -18.29 -22.74 5.74
CA GLU A 169 -18.51 -23.92 4.90
C GLU A 169 -19.20 -25.10 5.62
N LEU A 170 -19.24 -25.10 6.96
CA LEU A 170 -19.91 -26.12 7.79
C LEU A 170 -21.43 -25.94 7.82
#